data_AF-A0A0G4NF11-F1
#
_entry.id   AF-A0A0G4NF11-F1
#
_cell.length_a   1.000
_cell.length_b   1.000
_cell.length_c   1.000
_cell.angle_alpha   90.00
_cell.angle_beta   90.00
_cell.angle_gamma   90.00
#
_symmetry.space_group_name_H-M   'P 1'
#
loop_
_entity.id
_entity.type
_entity.pdbx_description
1 polymer ?
#
loop_
_entity_poly.entity_id
_entity_poly.type
_entity_poly.pdbx_seq_one_letter_code
_entity_poly.pdbx_strand_id
1 'polypeptide(L)'
;MASAQTWSLCNPVEGDDCKPNPAFGGAAKYDFTTATKLDDLNSFFTVDPGVVYNDKQMSFDGGAGASMIIFEESNAPTLTSKEYLFFGKVECVLRASPGQGIITSIVLQSDALDEIDWEFIGGDHTHVQTNYFHLGKKDYTYGRKHELPFNAMDEFHAYTIEW
;
A
#
# COMPACT_ATOMS: atom_id res chain seq x y z
N MET A 1 0.44 -18.32 2.43
CA MET A 1 1.14 -17.17 1.81
C MET A 1 0.36 -16.80 0.56
N ALA A 2 -0.17 -15.58 0.51
CA ALA A 2 -0.83 -15.07 -0.69
C ALA A 2 0.24 -14.86 -1.77
N SER A 3 -0.05 -15.27 -3.01
CA SER A 3 0.83 -15.09 -4.16
C SER A 3 0.48 -13.77 -4.87
N ALA A 4 0.80 -12.65 -4.24
CA ALA A 4 0.76 -11.32 -4.87
C ALA A 4 2.19 -10.78 -4.90
N GLN A 5 2.95 -11.14 -5.92
CA GLN A 5 4.34 -10.70 -6.04
C GLN A 5 4.40 -9.30 -6.67
N THR A 6 5.17 -8.43 -6.05
CA THR A 6 5.54 -7.11 -6.57
C THR A 6 6.37 -7.22 -7.85
N TRP A 7 6.21 -6.26 -8.76
CA TRP A 7 6.88 -6.23 -10.07
C TRP A 7 7.17 -4.77 -10.46
N SER A 8 8.05 -4.56 -11.43
CA SER A 8 8.36 -3.24 -12.00
C SER A 8 8.30 -3.29 -13.53
N LEU A 9 7.92 -2.18 -14.16
CA LEU A 9 7.87 -2.06 -15.62
C LEU A 9 9.27 -1.95 -16.26
N CYS A 10 10.23 -1.44 -15.51
CA CYS A 10 11.61 -1.23 -15.93
C CYS A 10 12.50 -1.48 -14.72
N ASN A 11 13.52 -2.32 -14.85
CA ASN A 11 14.43 -2.65 -13.76
C ASN A 11 15.88 -2.31 -14.12
N PRO A 12 16.47 -1.23 -13.54
CA PRO A 12 17.81 -0.80 -13.91
C PRO A 12 18.91 -1.78 -13.46
N VAL A 13 18.66 -2.66 -12.48
CA VAL A 13 19.66 -3.66 -12.04
C VAL A 13 19.69 -4.91 -12.91
N GLU A 14 18.65 -5.12 -13.71
CA GLU A 14 18.61 -6.17 -14.75
C GLU A 14 19.17 -5.67 -16.10
N GLY A 15 19.57 -4.40 -16.18
CA GLY A 15 20.19 -3.80 -17.36
C GLY A 15 19.23 -3.02 -18.28
N ASP A 16 18.00 -2.75 -17.83
CA ASP A 16 17.06 -1.92 -18.58
C ASP A 16 17.47 -0.44 -18.60
N ASP A 17 17.19 0.25 -19.72
CA ASP A 17 17.35 1.71 -19.83
C ASP A 17 16.09 2.42 -19.31
N CYS A 18 16.08 2.68 -17.99
CA CYS A 18 14.95 3.30 -17.31
C CYS A 18 15.02 4.82 -17.30
N LYS A 19 13.86 5.46 -17.52
CA LYS A 19 13.75 6.90 -17.31
C LYS A 19 13.97 7.23 -15.83
N PRO A 20 14.51 8.41 -15.50
CA PRO A 20 14.59 8.86 -14.12
C PRO A 20 13.20 8.90 -13.48
N ASN A 21 13.12 8.44 -12.24
CA ASN A 21 11.89 8.47 -11.47
C ASN A 21 11.56 9.89 -11.02
N PRO A 22 10.29 10.33 -11.20
CA PRO A 22 9.86 11.61 -10.66
C PRO A 22 9.81 11.45 -9.12
N ALA A 23 10.16 12.52 -8.39
CA ALA A 23 10.37 12.45 -6.94
C ALA A 23 9.60 13.54 -6.21
N PHE A 24 9.20 13.25 -4.97
CA PHE A 24 8.65 14.25 -4.09
C PHE A 24 9.69 15.35 -3.82
N GLY A 25 9.40 16.59 -4.23
CA GLY A 25 10.28 17.75 -4.03
C GLY A 25 10.33 18.29 -2.59
N GLY A 26 9.76 17.56 -1.62
CA GLY A 26 9.63 17.97 -0.22
C GLY A 26 8.54 17.16 0.48
N ALA A 27 8.04 17.69 1.62
CA ALA A 27 6.92 17.07 2.31
C ALA A 27 5.65 17.11 1.45
N ALA A 28 4.99 15.96 1.33
CA ALA A 28 3.75 15.82 0.60
C ALA A 28 2.70 15.11 1.48
N LYS A 29 1.43 15.47 1.31
CA LYS A 29 0.30 14.89 2.04
C LYS A 29 -0.90 14.79 1.11
N TYR A 30 -1.60 13.66 1.20
CA TYR A 30 -2.93 13.50 0.61
C TYR A 30 -3.94 13.23 1.72
N ASP A 31 -5.12 13.84 1.63
CA ASP A 31 -6.21 13.65 2.58
C ASP A 31 -7.41 13.02 1.88
N PHE A 32 -7.57 11.71 2.08
CA PHE A 32 -8.64 10.93 1.46
C PHE A 32 -10.05 11.35 1.92
N THR A 33 -10.19 12.02 3.07
CA THR A 33 -11.50 12.49 3.57
C THR A 33 -12.09 13.62 2.70
N THR A 34 -11.25 14.26 1.88
CA THR A 34 -11.65 15.34 0.98
C THR A 34 -12.02 14.86 -0.43
N ALA A 35 -11.74 13.60 -0.75
CA ALA A 35 -12.01 13.02 -2.06
C ALA A 35 -13.48 12.59 -2.18
N THR A 36 -14.06 12.75 -3.38
CA THR A 36 -15.45 12.38 -3.68
C THR A 36 -15.59 11.58 -4.98
N LYS A 37 -14.51 11.47 -5.75
CA LYS A 37 -14.42 10.74 -7.02
C LYS A 37 -12.96 10.38 -7.31
N LEU A 38 -12.72 9.38 -8.17
CA LEU A 38 -11.36 8.93 -8.50
C LEU A 38 -10.46 10.04 -9.07
N ASP A 39 -11.03 11.00 -9.81
CA ASP A 39 -10.27 12.11 -10.39
C ASP A 39 -9.55 12.95 -9.33
N ASP A 40 -10.06 12.99 -8.09
CA ASP A 40 -9.47 13.75 -7.00
C ASP A 40 -8.12 13.14 -6.55
N LEU A 41 -7.88 11.86 -6.86
CA LEU A 41 -6.63 11.16 -6.57
C LEU A 41 -5.49 11.54 -7.53
N ASN A 42 -5.82 12.04 -8.73
CA ASN A 42 -4.87 12.22 -9.83
C ASN A 42 -3.73 13.21 -9.51
N SER A 43 -3.87 14.04 -8.47
CA SER A 43 -2.79 14.92 -8.03
C SER A 43 -1.66 14.17 -7.32
N PHE A 44 -1.89 12.96 -6.83
CA PHE A 44 -0.97 12.24 -5.95
C PHE A 44 -0.77 10.78 -6.34
N PHE A 45 -1.84 10.09 -6.76
CA PHE A 45 -1.84 8.66 -7.02
C PHE A 45 -2.15 8.33 -8.48
N THR A 46 -1.51 7.27 -8.96
CA THR A 46 -1.98 6.46 -10.08
C THR A 46 -2.94 5.41 -9.52
N VAL A 47 -4.13 5.33 -10.12
CA VAL A 47 -5.14 4.32 -9.78
C VAL A 47 -4.94 3.11 -10.69
N ASP A 48 -4.83 1.92 -10.11
CA ASP A 48 -4.67 0.70 -10.90
C ASP A 48 -5.90 0.44 -11.80
N PRO A 49 -5.74 -0.02 -13.07
CA PRO A 49 -6.88 -0.19 -13.98
C PRO A 49 -7.96 -1.17 -13.50
N GLY A 50 -7.65 -2.06 -12.55
CA GLY A 50 -8.62 -2.97 -11.94
C GLY A 50 -9.56 -2.31 -10.90
N VAL A 51 -9.33 -1.05 -10.57
CA VAL A 51 -10.16 -0.29 -9.63
C VAL A 51 -11.38 0.29 -10.33
N VAL A 52 -12.54 0.04 -9.75
CA VAL A 52 -13.87 0.47 -10.17
C VAL A 52 -14.48 1.31 -9.06
N TYR A 53 -14.86 2.54 -9.41
CA TYR A 53 -15.53 3.44 -8.47
C TYR A 53 -16.99 3.02 -8.25
N ASN A 54 -17.29 2.47 -7.07
CA ASN A 54 -18.62 2.14 -6.58
C ASN A 54 -18.56 1.70 -5.11
N ASP A 55 -19.72 1.62 -4.45
CA ASP A 55 -19.83 1.26 -3.03
C ASP A 55 -19.41 -0.18 -2.68
N LYS A 56 -19.07 -1.01 -3.67
CA LYS A 56 -18.64 -2.41 -3.48
C LYS A 56 -17.15 -2.63 -3.57
N GLN A 57 -16.38 -1.75 -4.22
CA GLN A 57 -14.95 -1.94 -4.43
C GLN A 57 -14.13 -0.73 -4.00
N MET A 58 -14.42 0.45 -4.53
CA MET A 58 -13.75 1.67 -4.11
C MET A 58 -14.72 2.84 -4.05
N SER A 59 -14.86 3.42 -2.88
CA SER A 59 -15.68 4.59 -2.60
C SER A 59 -14.96 5.53 -1.63
N PHE A 60 -15.45 6.76 -1.52
CA PHE A 60 -14.96 7.72 -0.53
C PHE A 60 -16.05 8.06 0.47
N ASP A 61 -15.67 8.16 1.73
CA ASP A 61 -16.50 8.66 2.81
C ASP A 61 -15.81 9.87 3.45
N GLY A 62 -16.56 10.94 3.71
CA GLY A 62 -16.01 12.18 4.27
C GLY A 62 -15.44 12.04 5.68
N GLY A 63 -15.69 10.93 6.37
CA GLY A 63 -15.08 10.59 7.66
C GLY A 63 -13.96 9.55 7.53
N ALA A 64 -14.23 8.44 6.86
CA ALA A 64 -13.30 7.30 6.76
C ALA A 64 -12.26 7.43 5.63
N GLY A 65 -12.45 8.35 4.69
CA GLY A 65 -11.60 8.49 3.50
C GLY A 65 -11.86 7.41 2.46
N ALA A 66 -10.80 6.89 1.85
CA ALA A 66 -10.90 5.87 0.80
C ALA A 66 -11.20 4.51 1.40
N SER A 67 -12.30 3.88 0.97
CA SER A 67 -12.61 2.49 1.27
C SER A 67 -12.18 1.62 0.09
N MET A 68 -11.39 0.57 0.38
CA MET A 68 -10.92 -0.40 -0.62
C MET A 68 -11.40 -1.80 -0.21
N ILE A 69 -12.33 -2.33 -0.98
CA ILE A 69 -13.11 -3.52 -0.64
C ILE A 69 -12.77 -4.63 -1.64
N ILE A 70 -12.53 -5.83 -1.10
CA ILE A 70 -12.46 -7.07 -1.86
C ILE A 70 -13.82 -7.76 -1.69
N PHE A 71 -14.66 -7.75 -2.72
CA PHE A 71 -15.99 -8.38 -2.70
C PHE A 71 -16.08 -9.59 -3.64
N GLU A 72 -15.20 -9.66 -4.64
CA GLU A 72 -15.02 -10.77 -5.57
C GLU A 72 -13.53 -11.15 -5.68
N GLU A 73 -13.25 -12.39 -6.12
CA GLU A 73 -11.89 -12.96 -6.16
C GLU A 73 -10.87 -12.15 -6.97
N SER A 74 -11.33 -11.40 -7.98
CA SER A 74 -10.48 -10.60 -8.87
C SER A 74 -10.16 -9.21 -8.32
N ASN A 75 -10.73 -8.82 -7.18
CA ASN A 75 -10.53 -7.48 -6.65
C ASN A 75 -9.19 -7.33 -5.93
N ALA A 76 -8.38 -6.38 -6.39
CA ALA A 76 -7.15 -5.94 -5.75
C ALA A 76 -7.00 -4.41 -5.88
N PRO A 77 -7.91 -3.62 -5.28
CA PRO A 77 -7.87 -2.17 -5.38
C PRO A 77 -6.51 -1.64 -4.89
N THR A 78 -5.78 -0.96 -5.78
CA THR A 78 -4.41 -0.52 -5.54
C THR A 78 -4.23 0.93 -5.97
N LEU A 79 -3.58 1.72 -5.11
CA LEU A 79 -3.14 3.09 -5.40
C LEU A 79 -1.63 3.17 -5.25
N THR A 80 -0.96 3.73 -6.26
CA THR A 80 0.50 3.92 -6.26
C THR A 80 0.81 5.40 -6.32
N SER A 81 1.72 5.92 -5.49
CA SER A 81 2.14 7.32 -5.61
C SER A 81 2.74 7.59 -6.98
N LYS A 82 2.48 8.77 -7.55
CA LYS A 82 3.08 9.16 -8.83
C LYS A 82 4.57 9.47 -8.71
N GLU A 83 4.96 9.88 -7.52
CA GLU A 83 6.32 10.31 -7.18
C GLU A 83 6.97 9.30 -6.25
N TYR A 84 8.29 9.19 -6.35
CA TYR A 84 9.13 8.36 -5.50
C TYR A 84 9.67 9.18 -4.33
N LEU A 85 10.04 8.50 -3.24
CA LEU A 85 10.90 9.07 -2.20
C LEU A 85 12.26 8.37 -2.20
N PHE A 86 13.29 9.09 -1.72
CA PHE A 86 14.61 8.53 -1.48
C PHE A 86 15.03 8.86 -0.05
N PHE A 87 14.86 7.88 0.84
CA PHE A 87 14.86 8.05 2.31
C PHE A 87 13.78 9.01 2.82
N GLY A 88 13.54 8.99 4.13
CA GLY A 88 12.60 9.86 4.81
C GLY A 88 11.55 9.09 5.60
N LYS A 89 10.35 9.66 5.70
CA LYS A 89 9.26 9.10 6.49
C LYS A 89 7.97 9.04 5.68
N VAL A 90 7.32 7.88 5.70
CA VAL A 90 5.96 7.68 5.19
C VAL A 90 5.07 7.28 6.34
N GLU A 91 3.93 7.97 6.49
CA GLU A 91 2.92 7.69 7.50
C GLU A 91 1.57 7.51 6.82
N CYS A 92 0.93 6.37 7.06
CA CYS A 92 -0.40 6.06 6.56
C CYS A 92 -1.36 5.89 7.73
N VAL A 93 -2.47 6.64 7.72
CA VAL A 93 -3.56 6.47 8.68
C VAL A 93 -4.61 5.56 8.05
N LEU A 94 -4.74 4.34 8.56
CA LEU A 94 -5.69 3.37 8.02
C LEU A 94 -6.30 2.48 9.11
N ARG A 95 -7.46 1.91 8.77
CA ARG A 95 -8.06 0.77 9.45
C ARG A 95 -8.02 -0.41 8.48
N ALA A 96 -7.43 -1.53 8.88
CA ALA A 96 -7.26 -2.68 8.01
C ALA A 96 -8.60 -3.39 7.74
N SER A 97 -8.67 -4.10 6.61
CA SER A 97 -9.89 -4.79 6.19
C SER A 97 -10.03 -6.14 6.91
N PRO A 98 -11.16 -6.40 7.60
CA PRO A 98 -11.40 -7.71 8.22
C PRO A 98 -11.73 -8.75 7.15
N GLY A 99 -11.61 -10.02 7.52
CA GLY A 99 -12.00 -11.16 6.68
C GLY A 99 -10.88 -12.16 6.48
N GLN A 100 -11.22 -13.44 6.57
CA GLN A 100 -10.23 -14.51 6.41
C GLN A 100 -9.61 -14.45 5.00
N GLY A 101 -8.29 -14.31 4.94
CA GLY A 101 -7.54 -14.26 3.68
C GLY A 101 -7.50 -12.89 3.00
N ILE A 102 -8.18 -11.87 3.54
CA ILE A 102 -8.05 -10.49 3.08
C ILE A 102 -6.72 -9.92 3.59
N ILE A 103 -5.97 -9.26 2.72
CA ILE A 103 -4.72 -8.59 3.06
C ILE A 103 -4.89 -7.09 2.82
N THR A 104 -4.55 -6.28 3.81
CA THR A 104 -4.31 -4.84 3.64
C THR A 104 -2.81 -4.61 3.69
N SER A 105 -2.27 -3.85 2.72
CA SER A 105 -0.83 -3.63 2.62
C SER A 105 -0.46 -2.16 2.50
N ILE A 106 0.65 -1.76 3.12
CA ILE A 106 1.38 -0.53 2.82
C ILE A 106 2.73 -0.98 2.28
N VAL A 107 3.09 -0.58 1.06
CA VAL A 107 4.32 -1.03 0.41
C VAL A 107 5.11 0.18 -0.10
N LEU A 108 6.35 0.30 0.35
CA LEU A 108 7.38 1.12 -0.30
C LEU A 108 8.12 0.21 -1.28
N GLN A 109 8.10 0.52 -2.57
CA GLN A 109 8.71 -0.32 -3.58
C GLN A 109 9.54 0.51 -4.57
N SER A 110 10.78 0.10 -4.83
CA SER A 110 11.64 0.67 -5.88
C SER A 110 11.47 -0.10 -7.19
N ASP A 111 11.88 0.52 -8.30
CA ASP A 111 11.92 -0.14 -9.62
C ASP A 111 12.93 -1.30 -9.69
N ALA A 112 13.94 -1.27 -8.81
CA ALA A 112 14.88 -2.37 -8.62
C ALA A 112 14.31 -3.48 -7.75
N LEU A 113 13.07 -3.35 -7.25
CA LEU A 113 12.40 -4.28 -6.34
C LEU A 113 13.04 -4.34 -4.94
N ASP A 114 13.59 -3.22 -4.46
CA ASP A 114 13.73 -3.04 -3.01
C ASP A 114 12.34 -2.75 -2.43
N GLU A 115 12.02 -3.36 -1.31
CA GLU A 115 10.67 -3.34 -0.73
C GLU A 115 10.73 -3.20 0.79
N ILE A 116 9.87 -2.38 1.38
CA ILE A 116 9.56 -2.33 2.81
C ILE A 116 8.05 -2.31 2.95
N ASP A 117 7.49 -3.25 3.71
CA ASP A 117 6.04 -3.42 3.77
C ASP A 117 5.48 -3.59 5.19
N TRP A 118 4.21 -3.20 5.31
CA TRP A 118 3.30 -3.64 6.35
C TRP A 118 2.22 -4.51 5.71
N GLU A 119 1.92 -5.67 6.30
CA GLU A 119 0.81 -6.54 5.90
C GLU A 119 -0.11 -6.86 7.08
N PHE A 120 -1.38 -6.57 6.93
CA PHE A 120 -2.44 -6.92 7.89
C PHE A 120 -3.26 -8.06 7.33
N ILE A 121 -3.40 -9.14 8.11
CA ILE A 121 -4.25 -10.27 7.73
C ILE A 121 -5.62 -10.07 8.38
N GLY A 122 -6.67 -9.95 7.57
CA GLY A 122 -8.03 -9.69 8.04
C GLY A 122 -8.61 -10.73 9.01
N GLY A 123 -8.01 -11.91 9.10
CA GLY A 123 -8.33 -12.96 10.09
C GLY A 123 -7.46 -12.94 11.36
N ASP A 124 -6.45 -12.07 11.43
CA ASP A 124 -5.59 -11.87 12.61
C ASP A 124 -5.71 -10.42 13.08
N HIS A 125 -6.61 -10.21 14.03
CA HIS A 125 -6.97 -8.90 14.51
C HIS A 125 -5.92 -8.30 15.46
N THR A 126 -4.98 -9.13 15.94
CA THR A 126 -4.07 -8.78 17.04
C THR A 126 -2.63 -8.63 16.60
N HIS A 127 -2.33 -8.81 15.32
CA HIS A 127 -0.98 -8.70 14.81
C HIS A 127 -0.92 -8.00 13.46
N VAL A 128 0.27 -7.47 13.19
CA VAL A 128 0.68 -7.01 11.86
C VAL A 128 1.98 -7.70 11.48
N GLN A 129 2.21 -7.87 10.18
CA GLN A 129 3.47 -8.35 9.65
C GLN A 129 4.25 -7.18 9.05
N THR A 130 5.55 -7.19 9.26
CA THR A 130 6.49 -6.31 8.54
C THR A 130 7.44 -7.19 7.77
N ASN A 131 7.81 -6.77 6.57
CA ASN A 131 8.84 -7.44 5.80
C ASN A 131 9.67 -6.42 5.01
N TYR A 132 10.80 -6.89 4.48
CA TYR A 132 11.55 -6.15 3.49
C TYR A 132 12.20 -7.11 2.50
N PHE A 133 12.33 -6.66 1.26
CA PHE A 133 13.10 -7.35 0.22
C PHE A 133 14.14 -6.40 -0.35
N HIS A 134 15.20 -6.97 -0.91
CA HIS A 134 16.20 -6.19 -1.61
C HIS A 134 16.42 -6.79 -3.00
N LEU A 135 16.43 -5.94 -4.02
CA LEU A 135 16.64 -6.32 -5.41
C LEU A 135 15.75 -7.49 -5.89
N GLY A 136 14.51 -7.56 -5.40
CA GLY A 136 13.55 -8.63 -5.76
C GLY A 136 13.91 -10.02 -5.21
N LYS A 137 14.92 -10.11 -4.35
CA LYS A 137 15.34 -11.37 -3.74
C LYS A 137 14.39 -11.74 -2.61
N LYS A 138 13.64 -12.81 -2.85
CA LYS A 138 12.66 -13.37 -1.91
C LYS A 138 13.37 -14.09 -0.77
N ASP A 139 13.68 -13.34 0.28
CA ASP A 139 14.11 -13.90 1.55
C ASP A 139 13.02 -13.71 2.59
N TYR A 140 12.26 -14.77 2.83
CA TYR A 140 11.16 -14.77 3.80
C TYR A 140 11.63 -14.78 5.26
N THR A 141 12.94 -14.82 5.51
CA THR A 141 13.48 -14.78 6.87
C THR A 141 13.52 -13.38 7.46
N TYR A 142 13.25 -12.33 6.66
CA TYR A 142 13.15 -10.95 7.11
C TYR A 142 11.77 -10.59 7.68
N GLY A 143 10.74 -11.34 7.31
CA GLY A 143 9.38 -11.17 7.81
C GLY A 143 9.32 -11.30 9.34
N ARG A 144 8.64 -10.37 9.99
CA ARG A 144 8.36 -10.40 11.44
C ARG A 144 6.89 -10.17 11.68
N LYS A 145 6.37 -10.83 12.70
CA LYS A 145 5.00 -10.66 13.19
C LYS A 145 5.06 -9.93 14.52
N HIS A 146 4.28 -8.86 14.65
CA HIS A 146 4.27 -7.99 15.82
C HIS A 146 2.88 -8.00 16.44
N GLU A 147 2.81 -8.18 17.74
CA GLU A 147 1.55 -8.07 18.50
C GLU A 147 1.16 -6.59 18.62
N LEU A 148 -0.12 -6.31 18.40
CA LEU A 148 -0.71 -4.99 18.54
C LEU A 148 -1.53 -4.92 19.83
N PRO A 149 -1.43 -3.83 20.61
CA PRO A 149 -2.23 -3.64 21.81
C PRO A 149 -3.69 -3.24 21.51
N PHE A 150 -4.10 -3.29 20.24
CA PHE A 150 -5.40 -2.87 19.72
C PHE A 150 -5.81 -3.78 18.55
N ASN A 151 -7.08 -3.70 18.14
CA ASN A 151 -7.55 -4.37 16.93
C ASN A 151 -7.38 -3.48 15.70
N ALA A 152 -6.47 -3.85 14.80
CA ALA A 152 -6.18 -3.10 13.56
C ALA A 152 -7.37 -3.00 12.60
N MET A 153 -8.40 -3.83 12.79
CA MET A 153 -9.61 -3.89 11.95
C MET A 153 -10.75 -3.02 12.48
N ASP A 154 -10.69 -2.57 13.74
CA ASP A 154 -11.78 -1.81 14.37
C ASP A 154 -11.57 -0.30 14.26
N GLU A 155 -10.32 0.16 14.40
CA GLU A 155 -9.96 1.56 14.54
C GLU A 155 -8.89 2.01 13.53
N PHE A 156 -8.85 3.32 13.27
CA PHE A 156 -7.80 3.93 12.46
C PHE A 156 -6.54 4.12 13.30
N HIS A 157 -5.40 3.67 12.77
CA HIS A 157 -4.08 3.87 13.38
C HIS A 157 -3.11 4.45 12.36
N ALA A 158 -2.11 5.19 12.86
CA ALA A 158 -1.02 5.69 12.05
C ALA A 158 0.12 4.66 12.02
N TYR A 159 0.42 4.14 10.84
CA TYR A 159 1.54 3.23 10.59
C TYR A 159 2.64 4.00 9.87
N THR A 160 3.83 4.01 10.48
CA THR A 160 4.98 4.78 9.99
C THR A 160 6.08 3.86 9.52
N ILE A 161 6.67 4.17 8.37
CA ILE A 161 8.00 3.70 7.97
C ILE A 161 8.93 4.90 7.98
N GLU A 162 10.04 4.79 8.69
CA GLU A 162 11.16 5.73 8.67
C GLU A 162 12.38 5.00 8.12
N TRP A 163 12.89 5.49 6.99
CA TRP A 163 13.94 4.87 6.18
C TRP A 163 15.11 5.82 5.97
#